data_AF-A0A923TBF8-F1
#
_entry.id   AF-A0A923TBF8-F1
#
_cell.length_a   1.000
_cell.length_b   1.000
_cell.length_c   1.000
_cell.angle_alpha   90.00
_cell.angle_beta   90.00
_cell.angle_gamma   90.00
#
_symmetry.space_group_name_H-M   'P 1'
#
loop_
_entity.id
_entity.type
_entity.pdbx_description
1 polymer ?
#
loop_
_entity_poly.entity_id
_entity_poly.type
_entity_poly.pdbx_seq_one_letter_code
_entity_poly.pdbx_strand_id
1 'polypeptide(L)'
;MNFRLDYNRSAFAIFEVTFFGGLTPTWREESGFPAIYATEQEAQIEIAEMLILQLGQFIAGEREFDDAQSISDFILPVKVWSDGSIETERGRRFGAEPW
;
A
#
# COMPACT_ATOMS: atom_id res chain seq x y z
N MET A 1 -19.72 25.59 -15.84
CA MET A 1 -18.23 25.62 -15.96
C MET A 1 -17.71 24.61 -14.95
N ASN A 2 -17.27 23.43 -15.39
CA ASN A 2 -16.73 22.40 -14.49
C ASN A 2 -15.21 22.55 -14.46
N PHE A 3 -14.68 23.04 -13.35
CA PHE A 3 -13.24 22.97 -13.09
C PHE A 3 -12.92 21.53 -12.69
N ARG A 4 -12.33 20.77 -13.61
CA ARG A 4 -11.65 19.51 -13.30
C ARG A 4 -10.37 19.89 -12.57
N LEU A 5 -10.31 19.68 -11.25
CA LEU A 5 -9.06 19.76 -10.51
C LEU A 5 -8.29 18.46 -10.76
N ASP A 6 -7.65 18.37 -11.92
CA ASP A 6 -6.85 17.21 -12.31
C ASP A 6 -5.44 17.33 -11.69
N TYR A 7 -5.30 17.05 -10.39
CA TYR A 7 -3.99 16.73 -9.84
C TYR A 7 -3.78 15.23 -10.01
N ASN A 8 -2.92 14.86 -10.97
CA ASN A 8 -2.65 13.48 -11.35
C ASN A 8 -1.15 13.20 -11.22
N ARG A 9 -0.60 13.30 -10.00
CA ARG A 9 0.77 12.81 -9.77
C ARG A 9 0.73 11.29 -9.72
N SER A 10 1.62 10.66 -10.47
CA SER A 10 1.87 9.23 -10.36
C SER A 10 2.66 8.96 -9.08
N ALA A 11 2.27 7.94 -8.34
CA ALA A 11 2.98 7.44 -7.18
C ALA A 11 2.91 5.90 -7.19
N PHE A 12 3.47 5.28 -6.16
CA PHE A 12 3.39 3.85 -5.92
C PHE A 12 2.69 3.59 -4.59
N ALA A 13 1.94 2.51 -4.51
CA ALA A 13 1.34 2.04 -3.27
C ALA A 13 1.45 0.51 -3.21
N ILE A 14 1.41 -0.01 -1.99
CA ILE A 14 1.61 -1.43 -1.71
C ILE A 14 0.26 -2.05 -1.39
N PHE A 15 0.03 -3.20 -2.01
CA PHE A 15 -1.24 -3.88 -2.00
C PHE A 15 -1.05 -5.35 -1.69
N GLU A 16 -2.09 -5.91 -1.09
CA GLU A 16 -2.30 -7.35 -1.02
C GLU A 16 -3.62 -7.72 -1.70
N VAL A 17 -3.78 -9.00 -2.02
CA VAL A 17 -5.07 -9.55 -2.44
C VAL A 17 -5.59 -10.45 -1.34
N THR A 18 -6.65 -10.01 -0.68
CA THR A 18 -7.34 -10.81 0.33
C THR A 18 -8.50 -11.57 -0.29
N PHE A 19 -8.80 -12.76 0.23
CA PHE A 19 -9.87 -13.61 -0.30
C PHE A 19 -11.25 -12.93 -0.26
N PHE A 20 -11.52 -12.13 0.78
CA PHE A 20 -12.82 -11.46 0.96
C PHE A 20 -12.84 -9.99 0.50
N GLY A 21 -11.71 -9.27 0.56
CA GLY A 21 -11.63 -7.84 0.20
C GLY A 21 -11.07 -7.56 -1.21
N GLY A 22 -10.52 -8.59 -1.85
CA GLY A 22 -9.77 -8.46 -3.09
C GLY A 22 -8.54 -7.55 -2.89
N LEU A 23 -8.17 -6.84 -3.96
CA LEU A 23 -7.08 -5.86 -3.94
C LEU A 23 -7.30 -4.78 -2.85
N THR A 24 -6.40 -4.69 -1.88
CA THR A 24 -6.51 -3.75 -0.76
C THR A 24 -5.15 -3.12 -0.48
N PRO A 25 -5.04 -1.81 -0.24
CA PRO A 25 -3.77 -1.20 0.18
C PRO A 25 -3.35 -1.78 1.52
N THR A 26 -2.13 -2.29 1.60
CA THR A 26 -1.56 -2.93 2.79
C THR A 26 -1.34 -1.93 3.90
N TRP A 27 -0.78 -0.76 3.55
CA TRP A 27 -0.40 0.26 4.53
C TRP A 27 -1.22 1.53 4.40
N ARG A 28 -1.41 2.16 5.55
CA ARG A 28 -2.15 3.42 5.70
C ARG A 28 -1.36 4.35 6.59
N GLU A 29 -1.42 5.63 6.28
CA GLU A 29 -0.94 6.68 7.17
C GLU A 29 -1.87 6.80 8.40
N GLU A 30 -1.42 7.53 9.42
CA GLU A 30 -2.22 7.82 10.63
C GLU A 30 -3.58 8.49 10.30
N SER A 31 -3.64 9.21 9.18
CA SER A 31 -4.85 9.84 8.64
C SER A 31 -5.88 8.84 8.08
N GLY A 32 -5.54 7.55 7.97
CA GLY A 32 -6.38 6.49 7.40
C GLY A 32 -6.28 6.36 5.87
N PHE A 33 -5.60 7.29 5.21
CA PHE A 33 -5.33 7.22 3.77
C PHE A 33 -4.27 6.16 3.45
N PRO A 34 -4.34 5.52 2.27
CA PRO A 34 -3.29 4.60 1.83
C PRO A 34 -1.92 5.28 1.80
N ALA A 35 -0.89 4.58 2.30
CA ALA A 35 0.49 5.05 2.18
C ALA A 35 0.92 5.09 0.71
N ILE A 36 1.67 6.13 0.33
CA ILE A 36 2.18 6.33 -1.02
C ILE A 36 3.69 6.59 -1.02
N TYR A 37 4.34 6.13 -2.07
CA TYR A 37 5.78 6.25 -2.29
C TYR A 37 6.03 7.00 -3.59
N ALA A 38 7.05 7.86 -3.62
CA ALA A 38 7.38 8.64 -4.81
C ALA A 38 8.01 7.75 -5.88
N THR A 39 8.75 6.72 -5.47
CA THR A 39 9.39 5.75 -6.36
C THR A 39 9.04 4.31 -6.00
N GLU A 40 9.13 3.42 -6.98
CA GLU A 40 8.99 1.98 -6.73
C GLU A 40 10.07 1.47 -5.76
N GLN A 41 11.28 2.05 -5.82
CA GLN A 41 12.39 1.68 -4.94
C GLN A 41 12.07 1.97 -3.46
N GLU A 42 11.48 3.12 -3.15
CA GLU A 42 11.05 3.45 -1.78
C GLU A 42 10.03 2.41 -1.27
N ALA A 43 9.06 2.03 -2.10
CA ALA A 43 8.09 1.00 -1.79
C ALA A 43 8.76 -0.38 -1.57
N GLN A 44 9.74 -0.74 -2.41
CA GLN A 44 10.51 -1.98 -2.25
C GLN A 44 11.30 -2.01 -0.95
N ILE A 45 11.89 -0.87 -0.55
CA ILE A 45 12.61 -0.74 0.72
C ILE A 45 11.67 -1.00 1.89
N GLU A 46 10.46 -0.44 1.89
CA GLU A 46 9.49 -0.67 2.96
C GLU A 46 9.12 -2.16 3.10
N ILE A 47 8.88 -2.88 1.98
CA ILE A 47 8.64 -4.33 2.00
C ILE A 47 9.83 -5.08 2.59
N ALA A 48 11.06 -4.68 2.23
CA ALA A 48 12.27 -5.29 2.74
C ALA A 48 12.48 -5.02 4.24
N GLU A 49 12.21 -3.81 4.71
CA GLU A 49 12.28 -3.45 6.13
C GLU A 49 11.26 -4.24 6.96
N MET A 50 10.04 -4.39 6.45
CA MET A 50 9.00 -5.21 7.05
C MET A 50 9.42 -6.68 7.13
N LEU A 51 10.02 -7.25 6.09
CA LEU A 51 10.60 -8.60 6.13
C LEU A 51 11.67 -8.76 7.20
N ILE A 52 12.62 -7.81 7.26
CA ILE A 52 13.71 -7.85 8.23
C ILE A 52 13.12 -7.84 9.65
N LEU A 53 12.10 -7.03 9.90
CA LEU A 53 11.40 -6.99 11.17
C LEU A 53 10.71 -8.34 11.49
N GLN A 54 9.98 -8.92 10.53
CA GLN A 54 9.31 -10.21 10.73
C GLN A 54 10.28 -11.36 10.99
N LEU A 55 11.41 -11.39 10.28
CA LEU A 55 12.48 -12.36 10.53
C LEU A 55 13.15 -12.13 11.89
N GLY A 56 13.29 -10.87 12.31
CA GLY A 56 13.72 -10.53 13.67
C GLY A 56 12.79 -11.09 14.74
N GLN A 57 11.46 -11.00 14.53
CA GLN A 57 10.46 -11.59 15.42
C GLN A 57 10.56 -13.12 15.47
N PHE A 58 10.80 -13.77 14.34
CA PHE A 58 11.06 -15.21 14.32
C PHE A 58 12.29 -15.60 15.14
N ILE A 59 13.41 -14.87 14.97
CA ILE A 59 14.63 -15.10 15.76
C ILE A 59 14.37 -14.93 17.26
N ALA A 60 13.51 -13.98 17.64
CA ALA A 60 13.09 -13.75 19.03
C ALA A 60 12.10 -14.81 19.57
N GLY A 61 11.60 -15.71 18.72
CA GLY A 61 10.58 -16.70 19.08
C GLY A 61 9.16 -16.13 19.17
N GLU A 62 8.92 -14.93 18.63
CA GLU A 62 7.64 -14.22 18.66
C GLU A 62 6.74 -14.55 17.45
N ARG A 63 7.30 -15.19 16.43
CA ARG A 63 6.62 -15.54 15.17
C ARG A 63 7.14 -16.88 14.64
N GLU A 64 6.30 -17.65 13.97
CA GLU A 64 6.71 -18.87 13.26
C GLU A 64 7.47 -18.55 11.97
N PHE A 65 8.37 -19.43 11.54
CA PHE A 65 9.19 -19.19 10.35
C PHE A 65 8.34 -19.00 9.08
N ASP A 66 7.32 -19.85 8.89
CA ASP A 66 6.44 -19.81 7.73
C ASP A 66 5.67 -18.49 7.62
N ASP A 67 5.27 -17.92 8.76
CA ASP A 67 4.61 -16.62 8.84
C ASP A 67 5.59 -15.44 8.71
N ALA A 68 6.87 -15.64 8.99
CA ALA A 68 7.90 -14.61 8.91
C ALA A 68 8.48 -14.45 7.49
N GLN A 69 8.44 -15.50 6.68
CA GLN A 69 8.94 -15.48 5.30
C GLN A 69 7.85 -15.18 4.26
N SER A 70 6.58 -15.26 4.63
CA SER A 70 5.46 -15.11 3.70
C SER A 70 5.09 -13.64 3.49
N ILE A 71 5.19 -13.16 2.25
CA ILE A 71 4.63 -11.87 1.83
C ILE A 71 3.69 -12.06 0.65
N SER A 72 2.50 -11.48 0.76
CA SER A 72 1.54 -11.32 -0.34
C SER A 72 1.52 -9.91 -0.93
N ASP A 73 2.31 -9.01 -0.37
CA ASP A 73 2.41 -7.62 -0.79
C ASP A 73 3.09 -7.46 -2.16
N PHE A 74 2.54 -6.56 -2.97
CA PHE A 74 3.10 -6.15 -4.26
C PHE A 74 2.83 -4.67 -4.51
N ILE A 75 3.66 -4.09 -5.37
CA ILE A 75 3.63 -2.66 -5.66
C ILE A 75 2.81 -2.42 -6.92
N LEU A 76 1.93 -1.42 -6.88
CA LEU A 76 1.23 -0.92 -8.06
C LEU A 76 1.48 0.59 -8.25
N PRO A 77 1.61 1.06 -9.50
CA PRO A 77 1.50 2.48 -9.78
C PRO A 77 0.06 2.94 -9.55
N VAL A 78 -0.08 4.14 -8.98
CA VAL A 78 -1.38 4.74 -8.66
C VAL A 78 -1.41 6.22 -9.03
N LYS A 79 -2.61 6.71 -9.32
CA LYS A 79 -2.92 8.13 -9.43
C LYS A 79 -3.35 8.63 -8.06
N VAL A 80 -2.78 9.75 -7.62
CA VAL A 80 -3.16 10.39 -6.35
C VAL A 80 -4.09 11.55 -6.63
N TRP A 81 -5.30 11.51 -6.06
CA TRP A 81 -6.32 12.54 -6.21
C TRP A 81 -6.14 13.68 -5.18
N SER A 82 -6.80 14.82 -5.42
CA SER A 82 -6.69 15.99 -4.54
C SER A 82 -7.23 15.79 -3.13
N ASP A 83 -8.10 14.80 -2.94
CA ASP A 83 -8.63 14.40 -1.63
C ASP A 83 -7.71 13.41 -0.88
N GLY A 84 -6.55 13.07 -1.44
CA GLY A 84 -5.61 12.10 -0.86
C GLY A 84 -5.92 10.64 -1.21
N SER A 85 -7.07 10.37 -1.84
CA SER A 85 -7.39 9.03 -2.30
C SER A 85 -6.49 8.60 -3.47
N ILE A 86 -6.32 7.29 -3.63
CA ILE A 86 -5.52 6.72 -4.72
C ILE A 86 -6.38 5.89 -5.66
N GLU A 87 -6.04 5.87 -6.94
CA GLU A 87 -6.70 5.06 -7.96
C GLU A 87 -5.68 4.22 -8.74
N THR A 88 -5.97 2.94 -8.86
CA THR A 88 -5.18 1.99 -9.65
C THR A 88 -5.46 2.14 -11.15
N GLU A 89 -4.59 1.58 -12.01
CA GLU A 89 -4.83 1.59 -13.46
C GLU A 89 -6.19 1.00 -13.88
N ARG A 90 -6.72 0.05 -13.09
CA ARG A 90 -8.03 -0.56 -13.32
C ARG A 90 -9.22 0.27 -12.82
N GLY A 91 -8.98 1.50 -12.36
CA GLY A 91 -10.02 2.43 -11.91
C GLY A 91 -10.56 2.15 -10.50
N ARG A 92 -9.93 1.27 -9.72
CA ARG A 92 -10.31 1.03 -8.32
C ARG A 92 -9.71 2.10 -7.43
N ARG A 93 -10.57 2.80 -6.67
CA ARG A 93 -10.21 3.95 -5.82
C ARG A 93 -10.26 3.58 -4.33
N PHE A 94 -9.34 4.12 -3.54
CA PHE A 94 -9.20 3.85 -2.10
C PHE A 94 -8.95 5.14 -1.31
N GLY A 95 -9.56 5.26 -0.13
CA GLY A 95 -9.46 6.46 0.73
C GLY A 95 -10.46 7.57 0.41
N ALA A 96 -11.42 7.33 -0.49
CA ALA A 96 -12.44 8.32 -0.87
C ALA A 96 -13.64 8.38 0.09
N GLU A 97 -13.79 7.41 1.00
CA GLU A 97 -14.84 7.39 2.01
C GLU A 97 -14.26 7.08 3.40
N PRO A 98 -14.72 7.76 4.48
CA PRO A 98 -14.42 7.37 5.84
C PRO A 98 -15.10 6.03 6.15
N TRP A 99 -14.37 5.14 6.81
CA TRP A 99 -14.88 3.85 7.30
C TRP A 99 -15.70 4.03 8.58
#